data_AF-A0A1E5UIN8-F1
#
_entry.id   AF-A0A1E5UIN8-F1
#
_cell.length_a   1.000
_cell.length_b   1.000
_cell.length_c   1.000
_cell.angle_alpha   90.00
_cell.angle_beta   90.00
_cell.angle_gamma   90.00
#
_symmetry.space_group_name_H-M   'P 1'
#
loop_
_entity.id
_entity.type
_entity.pdbx_description
1 polymer ?
#
loop_
_entity_poly.entity_id
_entity_poly.type
_entity_poly.pdbx_seq_one_letter_code
_entity_poly.pdbx_strand_id
1 'polypeptide(L)'
;MSMVPPCTGYLTNISVTLPPSSCCEGFNGITHQLAGICYCHVANGDIQKLLPAPMNFTRMFAIPDLCGAFVGLHAFAEHCGEEGDGVPPMTLPPPPSPSAGN
;
A
#
# COMPACT_ATOMS: atom_id res chain seq x y z
N MET A 1 -19.92 -9.51 -0.95
CA MET A 1 -18.86 -9.45 -1.97
C MET A 1 -17.53 -9.28 -1.27
N SER A 2 -16.55 -10.17 -1.46
CA SER A 2 -15.20 -9.96 -0.93
C SER A 2 -14.56 -8.83 -1.72
N MET A 3 -14.34 -7.70 -1.06
CA MET A 3 -13.64 -6.55 -1.62
C MET A 3 -12.16 -6.94 -1.71
N VAL A 4 -11.78 -7.58 -2.82
CA VAL A 4 -10.37 -7.79 -3.13
C VAL A 4 -9.78 -6.39 -3.30
N PRO A 5 -8.74 -6.02 -2.53
CA PRO A 5 -8.10 -4.73 -2.71
C PRO A 5 -7.76 -4.55 -4.19
N PRO A 6 -8.06 -3.39 -4.79
CA PRO A 6 -8.17 -3.27 -6.24
C PRO A 6 -6.87 -3.61 -6.99
N CYS A 7 -5.71 -3.55 -6.32
CA CYS A 7 -4.42 -3.88 -6.90
C CYS A 7 -3.98 -5.35 -6.70
N THR A 8 -4.62 -6.11 -5.82
CA THR A 8 -4.14 -7.45 -5.40
C THR A 8 -3.95 -8.39 -6.57
N GLY A 9 -4.89 -8.45 -7.52
CA GLY A 9 -4.78 -9.33 -8.68
C GLY A 9 -3.55 -9.04 -9.53
N TYR A 10 -3.24 -7.77 -9.78
CA TYR A 10 -2.05 -7.37 -10.54
C TYR A 10 -0.75 -7.69 -9.79
N LEU A 11 -0.75 -7.46 -8.47
CA LEU A 11 0.41 -7.63 -7.60
C LEU A 11 0.78 -9.09 -7.36
N THR A 12 -0.18 -10.01 -7.40
CA THR A 12 0.06 -11.42 -7.04
C THR A 12 -0.12 -12.40 -8.20
N ASN A 13 -0.78 -12.01 -9.29
CA ASN A 13 -1.04 -12.88 -10.43
C ASN A 13 -0.33 -12.38 -11.69
N ILE A 14 0.66 -13.15 -12.15
CA ILE A 14 1.47 -12.80 -13.32
C ILE A 14 0.65 -12.68 -14.62
N SER A 15 -0.49 -13.38 -14.70
CA SER A 15 -1.39 -13.35 -15.85
C SER A 15 -2.15 -12.03 -15.99
N VAL A 16 -2.23 -11.24 -14.92
CA VAL A 16 -2.84 -9.90 -14.97
C VAL A 16 -1.76 -8.92 -15.42
N THR A 17 -1.80 -8.46 -16.67
CA THR A 17 -0.71 -7.66 -17.26
C THR A 17 -0.76 -6.17 -16.94
N LEU A 18 -1.94 -5.63 -16.63
CA LEU A 18 -2.14 -4.23 -16.26
C LEU A 18 -2.94 -4.11 -14.96
N PRO A 19 -2.67 -3.08 -14.13
CA PRO A 19 -3.52 -2.77 -13.00
C PRO A 19 -4.92 -2.34 -13.49
N PRO A 20 -6.00 -2.77 -12.82
CA PRO A 20 -7.34 -2.28 -13.14
C PRO A 20 -7.48 -0.79 -12.81
N SER A 21 -8.41 -0.09 -13.45
CA SER A 21 -8.61 1.36 -13.24
C SER A 21 -8.85 1.72 -11.77
N SER A 22 -9.62 0.91 -11.04
CA SER A 22 -9.85 1.08 -9.61
C SER A 22 -8.59 0.97 -8.75
N CYS A 23 -7.55 0.27 -9.23
CA CYS A 23 -6.24 0.24 -8.57
C CYS A 23 -5.52 1.58 -8.79
N CYS A 24 -5.54 2.09 -10.01
CA CYS A 24 -4.94 3.38 -10.36
C CYS A 24 -5.61 4.56 -9.65
N GLU A 25 -6.94 4.55 -9.54
CA GLU A 25 -7.70 5.56 -8.77
C GLU A 25 -7.28 5.58 -7.30
N GLY A 26 -7.14 4.40 -6.69
CA GLY A 26 -6.65 4.26 -5.33
C GLY A 26 -5.22 4.79 -5.17
N PHE A 27 -4.34 4.51 -6.13
CA PHE A 27 -2.96 4.98 -6.13
C PHE A 27 -2.84 6.50 -6.34
N ASN A 28 -3.67 7.08 -7.21
CA ASN A 28 -3.70 8.53 -7.47
C ASN A 28 -4.19 9.34 -6.26
N GLY A 29 -4.94 8.71 -5.34
CA GLY A 29 -5.36 9.34 -4.08
C GLY A 29 -4.29 9.36 -3.00
N ILE A 30 -3.13 8.72 -3.20
CA ILE A 30 -2.07 8.63 -2.21
C ILE A 30 -1.24 9.92 -2.22
N THR A 31 -1.18 10.61 -1.07
CA THR A 31 -0.32 11.79 -0.90
C THR A 31 1.16 11.39 -0.80
N HIS A 32 2.09 12.32 -1.05
CA HIS A 32 3.53 12.04 -1.00
C HIS A 32 4.00 11.44 0.35
N GLN A 33 3.46 11.92 1.47
CA GLN A 33 3.75 11.38 2.81
C GLN A 33 3.19 9.96 2.98
N LEU A 34 1.93 9.73 2.57
CA LEU A 34 1.31 8.40 2.62
C LEU A 34 2.02 7.41 1.71
N ALA A 35 2.55 7.87 0.58
CA ALA A 35 3.36 7.07 -0.33
C ALA A 35 4.64 6.61 0.37
N GLY A 36 5.38 7.52 1.02
CA GLY A 36 6.58 7.18 1.80
C GLY A 36 6.30 6.08 2.84
N ILE A 37 5.29 6.27 3.69
CA ILE A 37 4.88 5.29 4.71
C ILE A 37 4.50 3.94 4.08
N CYS A 38 3.69 3.96 3.01
CA CYS A 38 3.28 2.76 2.28
C CYS A 38 4.49 2.00 1.72
N TYR A 39 5.46 2.70 1.14
CA TYR A 39 6.68 2.07 0.64
C TYR A 39 7.56 1.50 1.75
N CYS A 40 7.58 2.08 2.94
CA CYS A 40 8.30 1.48 4.07
C CYS A 40 7.68 0.15 4.49
N HIS A 41 6.34 0.01 4.45
CA HIS A 41 5.67 -1.28 4.65
C HIS A 41 5.92 -2.29 3.52
N VAL A 42 6.08 -1.80 2.29
CA VAL A 42 6.50 -2.65 1.17
C VAL A 42 7.92 -3.19 1.44
N ALA A 43 8.86 -2.33 1.82
CA ALA A 43 10.25 -2.71 2.10
C ALA A 43 10.38 -3.62 3.33
N ASN A 44 9.62 -3.36 4.40
CA ASN A 44 9.56 -4.20 5.60
C ASN A 44 8.86 -5.55 5.33
N GLY A 45 8.14 -5.67 4.21
CA GLY A 45 7.46 -6.90 3.77
C GLY A 45 6.18 -7.21 4.56
N ASP A 46 5.77 -6.37 5.50
CA ASP A 46 4.57 -6.56 6.29
C ASP A 46 3.29 -6.34 5.46
N ILE A 47 3.38 -5.60 4.35
CA ILE A 47 2.27 -5.45 3.40
C ILE A 47 1.86 -6.79 2.77
N GLN A 48 2.77 -7.77 2.70
CA GLN A 48 2.48 -9.10 2.16
C GLN A 48 1.46 -9.86 3.02
N LYS A 49 1.37 -9.55 4.32
CA LYS A 49 0.42 -10.17 5.24
C LYS A 49 -1.04 -9.84 4.91
N LEU A 50 -1.27 -8.77 4.15
CA LEU A 50 -2.58 -8.31 3.73
C LEU A 50 -3.00 -8.90 2.36
N LEU A 51 -2.08 -9.59 1.69
CA LEU A 51 -2.31 -10.15 0.37
C LEU A 51 -2.58 -11.66 0.46
N PRO A 52 -3.41 -12.21 -0.44
CA PRO A 52 -3.68 -13.64 -0.51
C PRO A 52 -2.48 -14.46 -1.02
N ALA A 53 -1.45 -13.80 -1.55
CA ALA A 53 -0.25 -14.42 -2.10
C ALA A 53 0.93 -13.43 -2.06
N PRO A 54 2.19 -13.90 -2.20
CA PRO A 54 3.36 -13.05 -2.20
C PRO A 54 3.26 -11.92 -3.24
N MET A 55 3.55 -10.69 -2.81
CA MET A 55 3.58 -9.52 -3.68
C MET A 55 4.76 -9.61 -4.65
N ASN A 56 4.50 -9.31 -5.92
CA ASN A 56 5.57 -9.01 -6.87
C ASN A 56 5.99 -7.54 -6.71
N PHE A 57 7.14 -7.32 -6.07
CA PHE A 57 7.65 -5.98 -5.82
C PHE A 57 7.93 -5.17 -7.09
N THR A 58 8.46 -5.79 -8.14
CA THR A 58 8.68 -5.11 -9.43
C THR A 58 7.38 -4.54 -9.98
N ARG A 59 6.28 -5.28 -9.84
CA ARG A 59 4.96 -4.83 -10.26
C ARG A 59 4.44 -3.70 -9.39
N MET A 60 4.62 -3.77 -8.07
CA MET A 60 4.25 -2.68 -7.15
C MET A 60 4.91 -1.36 -7.54
N PHE A 61 6.21 -1.38 -7.82
CA PHE A 61 6.96 -0.19 -8.23
C PHE A 61 6.65 0.28 -9.66
N ALA A 62 6.05 -0.57 -10.50
CA ALA A 62 5.61 -0.20 -11.85
C ALA A 62 4.21 0.43 -11.89
N ILE A 63 3.40 0.33 -10.82
CA ILE A 63 2.05 0.90 -10.78
C ILE A 63 2.04 2.41 -11.08
N PRO A 64 2.93 3.24 -10.51
CA PRO A 64 2.94 4.68 -10.81
C PRO A 64 3.10 4.97 -12.30
N ASP A 65 4.07 4.34 -12.97
CA ASP A 65 4.28 4.48 -14.42
C ASP A 65 3.05 4.01 -15.22
N LEU A 66 2.45 2.88 -14.85
CA LEU A 66 1.29 2.30 -15.55
C LEU A 66 0.00 3.10 -15.34
N CYS A 67 -0.14 3.76 -14.19
CA CYS A 67 -1.31 4.56 -13.83
C CYS A 67 -1.14 6.05 -14.16
N GLY A 68 0.04 6.47 -14.66
CA GLY A 68 0.37 7.87 -14.89
C GLY A 68 0.47 8.69 -13.60
N ALA A 69 0.73 8.04 -12.47
CA ALA A 69 0.89 8.67 -11.17
C ALA A 69 2.35 9.14 -10.99
N PHE A 70 2.54 10.39 -10.59
CA PHE A 70 3.88 10.99 -10.45
C PHE A 70 4.50 10.79 -9.07
N VAL A 71 4.10 9.74 -8.34
CA VAL A 71 4.43 9.59 -6.92
C VAL A 71 5.27 8.33 -6.71
N GLY A 72 6.39 8.47 -5.99
CA GLY A 72 6.66 7.48 -4.96
C GLY A 72 8.09 7.06 -4.66
N LEU A 73 8.98 6.99 -5.65
CA LEU A 73 10.33 6.47 -5.37
C LEU A 73 11.20 7.48 -4.59
N HIS A 74 10.97 8.78 -4.81
CA HIS A 74 11.65 9.84 -4.05
C HIS A 74 11.17 9.84 -2.59
N ALA A 75 9.85 9.79 -2.36
CA ALA A 75 9.26 9.67 -1.03
C ALA A 75 9.77 8.45 -0.24
N PHE A 76 10.01 7.33 -0.93
CA PHE A 76 10.63 6.14 -0.34
C PHE A 76 12.01 6.43 0.24
N ALA A 77 12.89 7.08 -0.53
CA ALA A 77 14.24 7.42 -0.08
C ALA A 77 14.23 8.43 1.08
N GLU A 78 13.25 9.35 1.10
CA GLU A 78 13.12 10.37 2.14
C GLU A 78 12.52 9.86 3.45
N HIS A 79 11.60 8.89 3.40
CA HIS A 79 10.83 8.44 4.58
C HIS A 79 11.24 7.07 5.13
N CYS A 80 11.95 6.25 4.34
CA CYS A 80 12.40 4.92 4.78
C CYS A 80 13.89 4.88 5.17
N GLY A 81 14.52 6.05 5.31
CA GLY A 81 15.88 6.24 5.82
C GLY A 81 15.89 6.48 7.34
N GLU A 82 16.94 6.00 7.99
CA GLU A 82 17.13 5.79 9.43
C GLU A 82 16.58 6.88 10.38
N GLU A 83 16.24 6.42 11.59
CA GLU A 83 15.87 7.19 12.80
C GLU A 83 14.36 7.43 13.05
N GLY A 84 13.67 6.37 13.45
CA GLY A 84 13.11 6.40 14.82
C GLY A 84 11.62 6.68 15.05
N ASP A 85 10.83 7.12 14.07
CA ASP A 85 9.37 7.15 14.22
C ASP A 85 8.77 5.94 13.50
N GLY A 86 8.58 4.86 14.26
CA GLY A 86 8.22 3.55 13.71
C GLY A 86 7.04 3.63 12.74
N VAL A 87 7.20 3.02 11.56
CA VAL A 87 6.17 2.99 10.52
C VAL A 87 4.83 2.59 11.17
N PRO A 88 3.80 3.45 11.14
CA PRO A 88 2.57 3.22 11.89
C PRO A 88 1.91 1.92 11.43
N PRO A 89 1.31 1.12 12.31
CA PRO A 89 0.75 -0.17 11.92
C PRO A 89 -0.33 0.01 10.84
N MET A 90 -0.33 -0.84 9.82
CA MET A 90 -1.34 -0.84 8.75
C MET A 90 -2.75 -1.26 9.24
N THR A 91 -2.88 -1.75 10.46
CA THR A 91 -4.18 -2.06 11.07
C THR A 91 -4.83 -0.78 11.59
N LEU A 92 -6.10 -0.56 11.22
CA LEU A 92 -6.92 0.48 11.83
C LEU A 92 -6.93 0.30 13.36
N PRO A 93 -6.86 1.40 14.14
CA PRO A 93 -7.08 1.33 15.58
C PRO A 93 -8.46 0.70 15.84
N PRO A 94 -8.59 -0.13 16.88
CA PRO A 94 -9.87 -0.74 17.22
C PRO A 94 -10.92 0.37 17.46
N PRO A 95 -12.20 0.15 17.07
CA PRO A 95 -13.24 1.12 17.34
C PRO A 95 -13.31 1.39 18.85
N PRO A 96 -13.60 2.64 19.28
CA PRO A 96 -13.71 2.96 20.69
C PRO A 96 -14.76 2.05 21.33
N SER A 97 -14.37 1.33 22.39
CA SER A 97 -15.30 0.52 23.17
C SER A 97 -16.46 1.41 23.63
N PRO A 98 -17.73 0.98 23.49
CA PRO A 98 -18.83 1.74 24.05
C PRO A 98 -18.59 1.85 25.55
N SER A 99 -18.40 3.08 26.03
CA SER A 99 -18.32 3.35 27.47
C SER A 99 -19.59 2.80 28.11
N ALA A 100 -19.43 1.76 28.93
CA ALA A 100 -20.46 1.33 29.85
C ALA A 100 -20.65 2.46 30.86
N GLY A 101 -21.63 3.33 30.60
CA GLY A 101 -22.13 4.27 31.58
C GLY A 101 -22.84 3.49 32.67
N ASN A 102 -22.34 3.62 33.89
CA ASN A 102 -23.07 3.39 35.14
C ASN A 102 -22.66 4.49 36.11
#